data_AF-A0A2K8P4N0-F1
#
_entry.id   AF-A0A2K8P4N0-F1
#
_cell.length_a   1.000
_cell.length_b   1.000
_cell.length_c   1.000
_cell.angle_alpha   90.00
_cell.angle_beta   90.00
_cell.angle_gamma   90.00
#
_symmetry.space_group_name_H-M   'P 1'
#
loop_
_entity.id
_entity.type
_entity.pdbx_description
1 polymer ?
#
loop_
_entity_poly.entity_id
_entity_poly.type
_entity_poly.pdbx_seq_one_letter_code
_entity_poly.pdbx_strand_id
1 'polypeptide(L)'
;MKKLLSILGAVGLTATGASVAVSCGTKDKEENKAITIANVEKAVGEIKELKDLAAVNTALAAKLKDTKDETLKGIKSLTAAFKADSKTNVTVTAVAKDGYKLDKTTFDIDGAIQDEGTTPPTTDIKIDEVITANEEFADLADAQAATILAAVEAKHETLKGKIQITSIDETAKTAKVEAASGATGITGTQTIKFTVVASTTDIKIDEVITANEEFADLADAQAATILAAVEAKHETLKGKIQITSIDETAKTAKVEAASGATGITGTQTIKFTVSDSEVKN
;
A
#
# COMPACT_ATOMS: atom_id res chain seq x y z
N MET A 1 -41.75 -79.19 24.80
CA MET A 1 -42.99 -78.48 25.20
C MET A 1 -43.91 -78.39 23.99
N LYS A 2 -45.14 -78.89 24.16
CA LYS A 2 -46.43 -78.36 23.66
C LYS A 2 -46.50 -77.89 22.19
N LYS A 3 -47.17 -78.64 21.32
CA LYS A 3 -48.61 -78.52 20.92
C LYS A 3 -48.67 -77.91 19.50
N LEU A 4 -49.07 -78.73 18.52
CA LEU A 4 -50.40 -78.71 17.85
C LEU A 4 -50.59 -77.47 16.97
N LEU A 5 -50.57 -77.63 15.66
CA LEU A 5 -51.77 -77.86 14.83
C LEU A 5 -52.80 -76.73 15.00
N SER A 6 -53.12 -76.00 13.93
CA SER A 6 -54.13 -76.46 12.95
C SER A 6 -54.63 -75.27 12.10
N ILE A 7 -54.88 -75.54 10.79
CA ILE A 7 -56.16 -75.22 10.09
C ILE A 7 -56.36 -73.71 9.79
N LEU A 8 -56.88 -73.22 8.65
CA LEU A 8 -57.49 -73.64 7.39
C LEU A 8 -57.44 -72.30 6.58
N GLY A 9 -57.38 -72.24 5.27
CA GLY A 9 -57.73 -73.19 4.25
C GLY A 9 -58.00 -72.45 2.95
N ALA A 10 -58.43 -73.24 1.97
CA ALA A 10 -59.13 -72.83 0.76
C ALA A 10 -58.33 -72.01 -0.25
N VAL A 11 -57.71 -72.75 -1.16
CA VAL A 11 -57.48 -72.36 -2.55
C VAL A 11 -58.85 -72.06 -3.18
N GLY A 12 -59.09 -70.80 -3.53
CA GLY A 12 -60.23 -70.36 -4.34
C GLY A 12 -59.72 -69.99 -5.73
N LEU A 13 -59.82 -70.95 -6.63
CA LEU A 13 -59.57 -70.85 -8.07
C LEU A 13 -60.62 -69.92 -8.71
N THR A 14 -60.22 -68.83 -9.36
CA THR A 14 -60.90 -68.35 -10.57
C THR A 14 -59.90 -67.74 -11.53
N ALA A 15 -59.69 -68.47 -12.62
CA ALA A 15 -59.07 -67.99 -13.83
C ALA A 15 -59.88 -66.83 -14.44
N THR A 16 -59.19 -65.81 -14.93
CA THR A 16 -59.46 -65.21 -16.25
C THR A 16 -58.18 -64.53 -16.69
N GLY A 17 -57.63 -65.00 -17.81
CA GLY A 17 -56.43 -64.43 -18.41
C GLY A 17 -56.71 -63.01 -18.92
N ALA A 18 -55.83 -62.10 -18.57
CA ALA A 18 -55.56 -60.91 -19.35
C ALA A 18 -54.06 -60.63 -19.22
N SER A 19 -53.39 -60.72 -20.36
CA SER A 19 -52.05 -60.25 -20.70
C SER A 19 -51.32 -59.49 -19.58
N VAL A 20 -50.27 -60.09 -19.02
CA VAL A 20 -49.17 -59.27 -18.47
C VAL A 20 -48.46 -58.62 -19.64
N ALA A 21 -49.03 -57.50 -20.12
CA ALA A 21 -48.21 -56.41 -20.58
C ALA A 21 -47.63 -55.75 -19.31
N VAL A 22 -46.53 -56.30 -18.79
CA VAL A 22 -45.65 -55.48 -17.94
C VAL A 22 -44.92 -54.57 -18.91
N SER A 23 -45.59 -53.47 -19.20
CA SER A 23 -45.10 -52.29 -19.87
C SER A 23 -43.64 -52.05 -19.51
N CYS A 24 -42.80 -51.92 -20.53
CA CYS A 24 -41.46 -51.37 -20.40
C CYS A 24 -41.49 -50.24 -19.39
N GLY A 25 -40.68 -50.37 -18.34
CA GLY A 25 -40.55 -49.40 -17.27
C GLY A 25 -40.62 -48.00 -17.86
N THR A 26 -41.73 -47.32 -17.57
CA THR A 26 -41.79 -45.89 -17.78
C THR A 26 -40.79 -45.38 -16.77
N LYS A 27 -39.56 -45.12 -17.22
CA LYS A 27 -38.64 -44.25 -16.50
C LYS A 27 -39.50 -43.05 -16.17
N ASP A 28 -39.76 -42.85 -14.88
CA ASP A 28 -40.46 -41.70 -14.38
C ASP A 28 -39.95 -40.51 -15.18
N LYS A 29 -40.88 -39.87 -15.91
CA LYS A 29 -40.59 -38.58 -16.52
C LYS A 29 -40.15 -37.72 -15.35
N GLU A 30 -38.84 -37.50 -15.23
CA GLU A 30 -38.29 -36.49 -14.33
C GLU A 30 -39.13 -35.24 -14.61
N GLU A 31 -39.92 -34.85 -13.61
CA GLU A 31 -40.65 -33.60 -13.67
C GLU A 31 -39.59 -32.52 -13.84
N ASN A 32 -39.50 -31.98 -15.06
CA ASN A 32 -38.51 -30.96 -15.40
C ASN A 32 -38.72 -29.74 -14.49
N LYS A 33 -37.93 -29.65 -13.43
CA LYS A 33 -38.01 -28.54 -12.48
C LYS A 33 -37.63 -27.27 -13.22
N ALA A 34 -38.57 -26.34 -13.30
CA ALA A 34 -38.39 -25.11 -14.05
C ALA A 34 -37.40 -24.18 -13.34
N ILE A 35 -36.44 -23.64 -14.09
CA ILE A 35 -35.52 -22.58 -13.67
C ILE A 35 -35.67 -21.42 -14.66
N THR A 36 -35.74 -20.19 -14.15
CA THR A 36 -35.71 -18.99 -15.00
C THR A 36 -34.28 -18.46 -15.13
N ILE A 37 -33.90 -18.02 -16.32
CA ILE A 37 -32.58 -17.43 -16.56
C ILE A 37 -32.35 -16.19 -15.71
N ALA A 38 -33.41 -15.42 -15.43
CA ALA A 38 -33.34 -14.25 -14.55
C ALA A 38 -32.95 -14.62 -13.10
N ASN A 39 -33.34 -15.80 -12.63
CA ASN A 39 -32.90 -16.29 -11.31
C ASN A 39 -31.45 -16.76 -11.37
N VAL A 40 -31.01 -17.34 -12.49
CA VAL A 40 -29.59 -17.71 -12.71
C VAL A 40 -28.72 -16.46 -12.72
N GLU A 41 -29.10 -15.43 -13.47
CA GLU A 41 -28.42 -14.14 -13.53
C GLU A 41 -28.28 -13.50 -12.14
N LYS A 42 -29.38 -13.45 -11.37
CA LYS A 42 -29.36 -12.97 -9.98
C LYS A 42 -28.46 -13.80 -9.07
N ALA A 43 -28.46 -15.12 -9.21
CA ALA A 43 -27.65 -16.02 -8.40
C ALA A 43 -26.16 -15.97 -8.74
N VAL A 44 -25.82 -15.74 -10.01
CA VAL A 44 -24.44 -15.44 -10.44
C VAL A 44 -23.95 -14.15 -9.80
N GLY A 45 -24.83 -13.13 -9.71
CA GLY A 45 -24.52 -11.83 -9.16
C GLY A 45 -23.61 -11.01 -10.07
N GLU A 46 -22.93 -10.01 -9.51
CA GLU A 46 -22.06 -9.13 -10.29
C GLU A 46 -20.77 -9.85 -10.74
N ILE A 47 -20.47 -9.71 -12.03
CA ILE A 47 -19.17 -10.02 -12.65
C ILE A 47 -18.81 -8.79 -13.47
N LYS A 48 -17.76 -8.08 -13.10
CA LYS A 48 -17.34 -6.84 -13.75
C LYS A 48 -15.82 -6.68 -13.75
N GLU A 49 -15.32 -5.95 -14.73
CA GLU A 49 -13.93 -5.47 -14.80
C GLU A 49 -12.88 -6.58 -14.69
N LEU A 50 -13.17 -7.77 -15.23
CA LEU A 50 -12.20 -8.86 -15.26
C LEU A 50 -11.20 -8.68 -16.41
N LYS A 51 -10.00 -9.22 -16.23
CA LYS A 51 -8.90 -9.06 -17.19
C LYS A 51 -9.25 -9.50 -18.61
N ASP A 52 -9.90 -10.64 -18.75
CA ASP A 52 -10.16 -11.27 -20.03
C ASP A 52 -11.34 -12.26 -19.94
N LEU A 53 -11.74 -12.80 -21.09
CA LEU A 53 -12.82 -13.78 -21.18
C LEU A 53 -12.52 -15.08 -20.40
N ALA A 54 -11.26 -15.45 -20.22
CA ALA A 54 -10.89 -16.63 -19.45
C ALA A 54 -11.10 -16.40 -17.95
N ALA A 55 -10.81 -15.20 -17.45
CA ALA A 55 -11.11 -14.78 -16.09
C ALA A 55 -12.63 -14.78 -15.82
N VAL A 56 -13.44 -14.28 -16.77
CA VAL A 56 -14.91 -14.35 -16.69
C VAL A 56 -15.39 -15.80 -16.58
N ASN A 57 -14.92 -16.69 -17.46
CA ASN A 57 -15.30 -18.10 -17.42
C ASN A 57 -14.84 -18.80 -16.13
N THR A 58 -13.68 -18.41 -15.57
CA THR A 58 -13.19 -18.91 -14.28
C THR A 58 -14.09 -18.47 -13.13
N ALA A 59 -14.50 -17.20 -13.11
CA ALA A 59 -15.42 -16.66 -12.11
C ALA A 59 -16.79 -17.35 -12.17
N LEU A 60 -17.35 -17.55 -13.38
CA LEU A 60 -18.59 -18.29 -13.59
C LEU A 60 -18.50 -19.74 -13.11
N ALA A 61 -17.41 -20.44 -13.42
CA ALA A 61 -17.19 -21.80 -12.96
C ALA A 61 -17.10 -21.86 -11.41
N ALA A 62 -16.47 -20.86 -10.78
CA ALA A 62 -16.40 -20.76 -9.33
C ALA A 62 -17.78 -20.55 -8.68
N LYS A 63 -18.72 -19.87 -9.35
CA LYS A 63 -20.11 -19.72 -8.86
C LYS A 63 -20.87 -21.05 -8.82
N LEU A 64 -20.51 -22.01 -9.68
CA LEU A 64 -21.12 -23.34 -9.70
C LEU A 64 -20.45 -24.30 -8.72
N LYS A 65 -19.14 -24.13 -8.48
CA LYS A 65 -18.38 -24.97 -7.57
C LYS A 65 -18.87 -24.77 -6.13
N ASP A 66 -19.33 -25.84 -5.50
CA ASP A 66 -19.78 -25.86 -4.09
C ASP A 66 -20.90 -24.84 -3.78
N THR A 67 -21.73 -24.52 -4.77
CA THR A 67 -22.81 -23.54 -4.63
C THR A 67 -23.86 -23.95 -3.62
N LYS A 68 -24.27 -23.01 -2.76
CA LYS A 68 -25.41 -23.15 -1.84
C LYS A 68 -26.71 -22.63 -2.44
N ASP A 69 -26.66 -21.97 -3.59
CA ASP A 69 -27.82 -21.43 -4.26
C ASP A 69 -28.65 -22.56 -4.91
N GLU A 70 -29.92 -22.65 -4.55
CA GLU A 70 -30.83 -23.69 -5.05
C GLU A 70 -31.06 -23.62 -6.57
N THR A 71 -30.93 -22.44 -7.17
CA THR A 71 -31.03 -22.23 -8.61
C THR A 71 -29.78 -22.76 -9.31
N LEU A 72 -28.59 -22.40 -8.81
CA LEU A 72 -27.32 -22.83 -9.41
C LEU A 72 -27.05 -24.33 -9.27
N LYS A 73 -27.65 -24.99 -8.26
CA LYS A 73 -27.61 -26.46 -8.15
C LYS A 73 -28.16 -27.18 -9.38
N GLY A 74 -29.14 -26.59 -10.07
CA GLY A 74 -29.74 -27.12 -11.30
C GLY A 74 -28.98 -26.76 -12.58
N ILE A 75 -27.88 -26.01 -12.48
CA ILE A 75 -27.06 -25.60 -13.63
C ILE A 75 -25.83 -26.51 -13.73
N LYS A 76 -25.60 -27.05 -14.93
CA LYS A 76 -24.47 -27.91 -15.30
C LYS A 76 -23.23 -27.09 -15.64
N SER A 77 -23.41 -26.02 -16.43
CA SER A 77 -22.31 -25.14 -16.83
C SER A 77 -22.80 -23.74 -17.17
N LEU A 78 -21.92 -22.77 -16.99
CA LEU A 78 -22.05 -21.38 -17.44
C LEU A 78 -20.82 -21.06 -18.28
N THR A 79 -21.03 -20.60 -19.50
CA THR A 79 -19.93 -20.26 -20.43
C THR A 79 -20.19 -18.88 -21.03
N ALA A 80 -19.21 -17.99 -20.91
CA ALA A 80 -19.25 -16.66 -21.49
C ALA A 80 -18.53 -16.62 -22.84
N ALA A 81 -19.10 -15.85 -23.76
CA ALA A 81 -18.47 -15.39 -25.00
C ALA A 81 -18.66 -13.88 -25.14
N PHE A 82 -17.81 -13.20 -25.91
CA PHE A 82 -18.00 -11.78 -26.20
C PHE A 82 -19.35 -11.53 -26.85
N LYS A 83 -20.04 -10.49 -26.39
CA LYS A 83 -21.25 -10.00 -27.05
C LYS A 83 -20.84 -9.36 -28.39
N ALA A 84 -21.69 -9.51 -29.40
CA ALA A 84 -21.43 -8.91 -30.73
C ALA A 84 -21.12 -7.42 -30.58
N ASP A 85 -20.10 -6.96 -31.30
CA ASP A 85 -19.64 -5.56 -31.33
C ASP A 85 -19.21 -4.97 -29.96
N SER A 86 -18.90 -5.83 -28.97
CA SER A 86 -18.39 -5.40 -27.66
C SER A 86 -17.05 -6.05 -27.32
N LYS A 87 -16.16 -5.27 -26.70
CA LYS A 87 -14.90 -5.75 -26.12
C LYS A 87 -14.99 -5.98 -24.61
N THR A 88 -16.06 -5.53 -23.98
CA THR A 88 -16.21 -5.49 -22.51
C THR A 88 -17.42 -6.30 -22.03
N ASN A 89 -18.45 -6.44 -22.87
CA ASN A 89 -19.68 -7.14 -22.52
C ASN A 89 -19.62 -8.59 -23.01
N VAL A 90 -20.24 -9.49 -22.26
CA VAL A 90 -20.29 -10.91 -22.59
C VAL A 90 -21.73 -11.42 -22.58
N THR A 91 -21.98 -12.42 -23.41
CA THR A 91 -23.20 -13.22 -23.35
C THR A 91 -22.86 -14.55 -22.68
N VAL A 92 -23.56 -14.86 -21.59
CA VAL A 92 -23.41 -16.11 -20.84
C VAL A 92 -24.44 -17.11 -21.32
N THR A 93 -23.99 -18.33 -21.65
CA THR A 93 -24.83 -19.47 -21.97
C THR A 93 -24.89 -20.43 -20.78
N ALA A 94 -26.11 -20.72 -20.32
CA ALA A 94 -26.38 -21.67 -19.26
C ALA A 94 -26.86 -23.02 -19.82
N VAL A 95 -26.32 -24.10 -19.26
CA VAL A 95 -26.77 -25.47 -19.55
C VAL A 95 -27.35 -26.05 -18.26
N ALA A 96 -28.60 -26.51 -18.31
CA ALA A 96 -29.25 -27.17 -17.18
C ALA A 96 -28.72 -28.60 -16.97
N LYS A 97 -28.81 -29.11 -15.73
CA LYS A 97 -28.64 -30.54 -15.45
C LYS A 97 -29.88 -31.33 -15.89
N ASP A 98 -29.73 -32.65 -16.01
CA ASP A 98 -30.85 -33.55 -16.26
C ASP A 98 -31.93 -33.37 -15.16
N GLY A 99 -33.20 -33.43 -15.55
CA GLY A 99 -34.35 -33.13 -14.68
C GLY A 99 -34.66 -31.64 -14.47
N TYR A 100 -33.93 -30.72 -15.11
CA TYR A 100 -34.19 -29.28 -15.06
C TYR A 100 -34.47 -28.70 -16.45
N LYS A 101 -35.32 -27.67 -16.51
CA LYS A 101 -35.62 -26.94 -17.76
C LYS A 101 -35.47 -25.44 -17.57
N LEU A 102 -34.70 -24.82 -18.46
CA LEU A 102 -34.54 -23.37 -18.56
C LEU A 102 -35.62 -22.77 -19.47
N ASP A 103 -36.13 -21.60 -19.09
CA ASP A 103 -37.01 -20.79 -19.94
C ASP A 103 -36.25 -20.10 -21.10
N LYS A 104 -34.99 -19.72 -20.86
CA LYS A 104 -34.03 -19.19 -21.82
C LYS A 104 -32.64 -19.69 -21.48
N THR A 105 -31.78 -19.78 -22.48
CA THR A 105 -30.43 -20.35 -22.32
C THR A 105 -29.34 -19.29 -22.15
N THR A 106 -29.64 -18.02 -22.34
CA THR A 106 -28.64 -16.94 -22.31
C THR A 106 -29.10 -15.70 -21.58
N PHE A 107 -28.13 -14.97 -21.02
CA PHE A 107 -28.25 -13.62 -20.47
C PHE A 107 -26.95 -12.86 -20.72
N ASP A 108 -27.01 -11.53 -20.69
CA ASP A 108 -25.85 -10.67 -20.93
C ASP A 108 -25.29 -10.12 -19.62
N ILE A 109 -23.97 -9.94 -19.56
CA ILE A 109 -23.29 -9.21 -18.50
C ILE A 109 -22.54 -8.05 -19.14
N ASP A 110 -23.00 -6.85 -18.88
CA ASP A 110 -22.35 -5.62 -19.35
C ASP A 110 -21.13 -5.30 -18.48
N GLY A 111 -20.04 -4.84 -19.09
CA GLY A 111 -18.81 -4.48 -18.38
C GLY A 111 -18.08 -5.64 -17.68
N ALA A 112 -18.34 -6.88 -18.11
CA ALA A 112 -17.72 -8.07 -17.53
C ALA A 112 -16.19 -8.09 -17.65
N ILE A 113 -15.66 -7.53 -18.75
CA ILE A 113 -14.24 -7.44 -19.05
C ILE A 113 -13.81 -5.98 -18.99
N GLN A 114 -12.66 -5.74 -18.37
CA GLN A 114 -12.05 -4.42 -18.29
C GLN A 114 -11.68 -3.94 -19.70
N ASP A 115 -12.11 -2.73 -20.07
CA ASP A 115 -11.64 -2.10 -21.30
C ASP A 115 -10.14 -1.81 -21.14
N GLU A 116 -9.29 -2.35 -22.01
CA GLU A 116 -7.85 -2.06 -21.97
C GLU A 116 -7.54 -0.57 -22.23
N GLY A 117 -8.55 0.23 -22.63
CA GLY A 117 -8.47 1.70 -22.71
C GLY A 117 -8.85 2.46 -21.44
N THR A 118 -9.38 1.79 -20.41
CA THR A 118 -9.67 2.40 -19.10
C THR A 118 -8.96 1.61 -18.02
N THR A 119 -7.90 2.21 -17.47
CA THR A 119 -7.52 1.94 -16.08
C THR A 119 -8.79 1.94 -15.23
N PRO A 120 -8.92 1.05 -14.23
CA PRO A 120 -10.05 1.10 -13.31
C PRO A 120 -10.15 2.54 -12.79
N PRO A 121 -11.31 3.05 -12.36
CA PRO A 121 -11.31 4.23 -11.51
C PRO A 121 -10.46 3.87 -10.29
N THR A 122 -9.17 4.23 -10.33
CA THR A 122 -8.48 4.59 -9.12
C THR A 122 -9.35 5.69 -8.57
N THR A 123 -9.96 5.47 -7.40
CA THR A 123 -10.42 6.60 -6.63
C THR A 123 -9.20 7.48 -6.47
N ASP A 124 -9.08 8.52 -7.30
CA ASP A 124 -7.90 9.34 -7.37
C ASP A 124 -7.72 9.92 -5.97
N ILE A 125 -6.66 9.49 -5.31
CA ILE A 125 -6.39 9.91 -3.94
C ILE A 125 -5.98 11.38 -4.04
N LYS A 126 -6.75 12.28 -3.43
CA LYS A 126 -6.34 13.67 -3.30
C LYS A 126 -5.56 13.86 -2.02
N ILE A 127 -4.35 14.36 -2.13
CA ILE A 127 -3.45 14.55 -0.98
C ILE A 127 -4.08 15.50 0.05
N ASP A 128 -4.79 16.54 -0.39
CA ASP A 128 -5.52 17.50 0.44
C ASP A 128 -6.79 16.92 1.12
N GLU A 129 -7.27 15.75 0.67
CA GLU A 129 -8.35 15.02 1.35
C GLU A 129 -7.81 14.02 2.40
N VAL A 130 -6.55 13.60 2.27
CA VAL A 130 -5.91 12.64 3.19
C VAL A 130 -5.11 13.36 4.29
N ILE A 131 -4.29 14.34 3.91
CA ILE A 131 -3.44 15.09 4.81
C ILE A 131 -4.18 16.37 5.19
N THR A 132 -4.34 16.60 6.50
CA THR A 132 -4.93 17.87 6.95
C THR A 132 -3.92 19.00 6.74
N ALA A 133 -4.38 20.17 6.31
CA ALA A 133 -3.49 21.33 6.15
C ALA A 133 -2.77 21.66 7.46
N ASN A 134 -1.44 21.80 7.40
CA ASN A 134 -0.56 22.01 8.55
C ASN A 134 -0.58 20.89 9.59
N GLU A 135 -0.91 19.67 9.19
CA GLU A 135 -0.78 18.50 10.04
C GLU A 135 0.64 18.38 10.60
N GLU A 136 0.75 18.11 11.90
CA GLU A 136 2.01 18.09 12.63
C GLU A 136 2.63 16.69 12.66
N PHE A 137 3.92 16.64 12.34
CA PHE A 137 4.78 15.46 12.42
C PHE A 137 5.93 15.75 13.40
N ALA A 138 5.80 15.25 14.62
CA ALA A 138 6.78 15.49 15.67
C ALA A 138 7.89 14.45 15.68
N ASP A 139 8.92 14.72 16.48
CA ASP A 139 9.99 13.78 16.82
C ASP A 139 10.76 13.18 15.63
N LEU A 140 10.92 13.96 14.56
CA LEU A 140 11.76 13.55 13.44
C LEU A 140 13.24 13.61 13.82
N ALA A 141 14.03 12.68 13.29
CA ALA A 141 15.47 12.62 13.54
C ALA A 141 16.22 13.79 12.88
N ASP A 142 15.76 14.24 11.72
CA ASP A 142 16.31 15.37 10.99
C ASP A 142 15.24 16.00 10.07
N ALA A 143 15.59 17.13 9.45
CA ALA A 143 14.74 17.85 8.50
C ALA A 143 14.92 17.35 7.05
N GLN A 144 15.41 16.12 6.82
CA GLN A 144 15.61 15.63 5.46
C GLN A 144 14.32 15.14 4.82
N ALA A 145 14.22 15.29 3.51
CA ALA A 145 13.07 14.86 2.71
C ALA A 145 12.71 13.37 2.94
N ALA A 146 13.71 12.49 3.04
CA ALA A 146 13.49 11.06 3.26
C ALA A 146 12.88 10.77 4.65
N THR A 147 13.35 11.45 5.70
CA THR A 147 12.84 11.32 7.07
C THR A 147 11.41 11.82 7.17
N ILE A 148 11.14 13.00 6.59
CA ILE A 148 9.80 13.59 6.56
C ILE A 148 8.85 12.70 5.74
N LEU A 149 9.27 12.23 4.57
CA LEU A 149 8.48 11.34 3.72
C LEU A 149 8.09 10.06 4.45
N ALA A 150 9.06 9.39 5.08
CA ALA A 150 8.81 8.17 5.83
C ALA A 150 7.78 8.38 6.96
N ALA A 151 7.84 9.52 7.65
CA ALA A 151 6.86 9.86 8.68
C ALA A 151 5.45 10.11 8.12
N VAL A 152 5.34 10.80 6.99
CA VAL A 152 4.06 11.01 6.28
C VAL A 152 3.48 9.67 5.84
N GLU A 153 4.27 8.81 5.20
CA GLU A 153 3.81 7.50 4.73
C GLU A 153 3.44 6.55 5.87
N ALA A 154 4.16 6.59 7.00
CA ALA A 154 3.83 5.78 8.17
C ALA A 154 2.48 6.16 8.81
N LYS A 155 2.13 7.44 8.77
CA LYS A 155 0.83 7.94 9.27
C LYS A 155 -0.29 7.72 8.28
N HIS A 156 0.01 7.87 6.98
CA HIS A 156 -0.93 7.80 5.87
C HIS A 156 -0.54 6.67 4.92
N GLU A 157 -0.75 5.42 5.35
CA GLU A 157 -0.31 4.20 4.61
C GLU A 157 -0.87 4.14 3.18
N THR A 158 -2.01 4.78 2.90
CA THR A 158 -2.61 4.88 1.55
C THR A 158 -1.77 5.69 0.55
N LEU A 159 -0.87 6.54 1.04
CA LEU A 159 0.02 7.39 0.24
C LEU A 159 1.38 6.76 -0.03
N LYS A 160 1.69 5.62 0.63
CA LYS A 160 3.00 4.98 0.57
C LYS A 160 3.45 4.65 -0.85
N GLY A 161 4.64 5.13 -1.21
CA GLY A 161 5.24 4.98 -2.53
C GLY A 161 4.58 5.82 -3.63
N LYS A 162 3.65 6.72 -3.30
CA LYS A 162 2.91 7.55 -4.26
C LYS A 162 3.17 9.05 -4.12
N ILE A 163 3.83 9.46 -3.04
CA ILE A 163 4.11 10.86 -2.73
C ILE A 163 5.60 11.16 -2.68
N GLN A 164 5.94 12.44 -2.68
CA GLN A 164 7.30 12.95 -2.53
C GLN A 164 7.28 14.28 -1.77
N ILE A 165 8.42 14.65 -1.17
CA ILE A 165 8.64 15.95 -0.55
C ILE A 165 9.40 16.84 -1.54
N THR A 166 8.78 17.93 -2.00
CA THR A 166 9.37 18.79 -3.06
C THR A 166 9.99 20.09 -2.54
N SER A 167 9.61 20.53 -1.34
CA SER A 167 10.24 21.69 -0.70
C SER A 167 10.19 21.58 0.82
N ILE A 168 11.25 22.04 1.48
CA ILE A 168 11.39 22.08 2.94
C ILE A 168 11.79 23.51 3.33
N ASP A 169 11.09 24.09 4.29
CA ASP A 169 11.47 25.31 4.97
C ASP A 169 11.87 24.95 6.41
N GLU A 170 13.17 24.92 6.68
CA GLU A 170 13.71 24.59 8.00
C GLU A 170 13.50 25.70 9.04
N THR A 171 13.24 26.93 8.62
CA THR A 171 12.98 28.06 9.53
C THR A 171 11.53 28.02 10.00
N ALA A 172 10.59 27.85 9.07
CA ALA A 172 9.17 27.70 9.37
C ALA A 172 8.80 26.29 9.85
N LYS A 173 9.72 25.33 9.72
CA LYS A 173 9.52 23.91 10.01
C LYS A 173 8.31 23.32 9.26
N THR A 174 8.26 23.60 7.97
CA THR A 174 7.19 23.15 7.07
C THR A 174 7.74 22.41 5.86
N ALA A 175 7.00 21.43 5.36
CA ALA A 175 7.35 20.70 4.14
C ALA A 175 6.15 20.58 3.21
N LYS A 176 6.41 20.52 1.90
CA LYS A 176 5.40 20.36 0.86
C LYS A 176 5.37 18.92 0.38
N VAL A 177 4.21 18.28 0.51
CA VAL A 177 3.90 16.93 0.01
C VAL A 177 3.18 17.04 -1.33
N GLU A 178 3.64 16.29 -2.32
CA GLU A 178 3.06 16.24 -3.66
C GLU A 178 3.06 14.80 -4.19
N ALA A 179 2.29 14.54 -5.25
CA ALA A 179 2.35 13.28 -5.96
C ALA A 179 3.77 13.04 -6.51
N ALA A 180 4.25 11.80 -6.37
CA ALA A 180 5.53 11.39 -6.95
C ALA A 180 5.46 11.41 -8.48
N SER A 181 6.60 11.71 -9.12
CA SER A 181 6.68 11.72 -10.58
C SER A 181 6.32 10.34 -11.15
N GLY A 182 5.34 10.28 -12.05
CA GLY A 182 4.86 9.04 -12.66
C GLY A 182 3.91 8.21 -11.79
N ALA A 183 3.55 8.67 -10.59
CA ALA A 183 2.50 8.04 -9.80
C ALA A 183 1.13 8.20 -10.49
N THR A 184 0.36 7.11 -10.60
CA THR A 184 -1.01 7.12 -11.11
C THR A 184 -2.01 7.03 -9.97
N GLY A 185 -3.21 7.59 -10.15
CA GLY A 185 -4.28 7.51 -9.15
C GLY A 185 -4.07 8.36 -7.89
N ILE A 186 -3.23 9.39 -7.96
CA ILE A 186 -2.98 10.35 -6.88
C ILE A 186 -2.78 11.76 -7.46
N THR A 187 -3.37 12.77 -6.82
CA THR A 187 -3.24 14.18 -7.23
C THR A 187 -3.22 15.10 -6.00
N GLY A 188 -2.95 16.38 -6.22
CA GLY A 188 -2.99 17.41 -5.18
C GLY A 188 -1.64 17.70 -4.54
N THR A 189 -1.67 18.60 -3.56
CA THR A 189 -0.51 19.00 -2.77
C THR A 189 -0.97 19.44 -1.39
N GLN A 190 -0.15 19.21 -0.36
CA GLN A 190 -0.43 19.72 0.96
C GLN A 190 0.84 20.14 1.69
N THR A 191 0.76 21.23 2.44
CA THR A 191 1.79 21.65 3.39
C THR A 191 1.56 21.01 4.75
N ILE A 192 2.61 20.44 5.31
CA ILE A 192 2.66 19.89 6.67
C ILE A 192 3.62 20.70 7.54
N LYS A 193 3.53 20.51 8.86
CA LYS A 193 4.50 21.01 9.83
C LYS A 193 5.28 19.85 10.42
N PHE A 194 6.54 20.10 10.79
CA PHE A 194 7.34 19.09 11.46
C PHE A 194 8.12 19.66 12.65
N THR A 195 8.53 18.79 13.57
CA THR A 195 9.55 19.14 14.57
C THR A 195 10.64 18.10 14.54
N VAL A 196 11.88 18.57 14.59
CA VAL A 196 13.05 17.70 14.69
C VAL A 196 13.45 17.63 16.16
N VAL A 197 13.58 16.43 16.69
CA VAL A 197 14.31 16.24 17.95
C VAL A 197 15.77 16.39 17.60
N ALA A 198 16.40 17.45 18.12
CA ALA A 198 17.84 17.58 18.04
C ALA A 198 18.44 16.25 18.52
N SER A 199 19.19 15.59 17.64
CA SER A 199 19.91 14.38 17.96
C SER A 199 20.66 14.63 19.28
N THR A 200 20.25 13.96 20.36
CA THR A 200 20.92 14.07 21.67
C THR A 200 22.31 13.45 21.63
N THR A 201 22.73 12.92 20.48
CA THR A 201 24.07 12.41 20.20
C THR A 201 24.97 13.42 19.48
N ASP A 202 24.44 14.58 19.07
CA ASP A 202 25.26 15.60 18.41
C ASP A 202 26.19 16.26 19.43
N ILE A 203 27.46 16.34 19.08
CA ILE A 203 28.45 17.05 19.89
C ILE A 203 28.14 18.55 19.81
N LYS A 204 27.93 19.20 20.95
CA LYS A 204 27.77 20.66 20.99
C LYS A 204 29.11 21.33 21.23
N ILE A 205 29.49 22.27 20.35
CA ILE A 205 30.78 22.96 20.43
C ILE A 205 30.93 23.74 21.75
N ASP A 206 29.85 24.35 22.25
CA ASP A 206 29.81 25.09 23.52
C ASP A 206 29.85 24.19 24.78
N GLU A 207 29.61 22.88 24.62
CA GLU A 207 29.81 21.89 25.69
C GLU A 207 31.26 21.34 25.71
N VAL A 208 31.97 21.41 24.58
CA VAL A 208 33.36 20.91 24.45
C VAL A 208 34.39 22.02 24.64
N ILE A 209 34.20 23.16 23.98
CA ILE A 209 35.10 24.32 24.05
C ILE A 209 34.55 25.28 25.10
N THR A 210 35.39 25.63 26.08
CA THR A 210 34.99 26.63 27.06
C THR A 210 34.97 28.03 26.42
N ALA A 211 34.01 28.87 26.77
CA ALA A 211 33.96 30.23 26.23
C ALA A 211 35.25 31.02 26.51
N ASN A 212 35.83 31.60 25.45
CA ASN A 212 37.12 32.29 25.47
C ASN A 212 38.30 31.41 25.91
N GLU A 213 38.22 30.10 25.68
CA GLU A 213 39.35 29.20 25.88
C GLU A 213 40.58 29.70 25.11
N GLU A 214 41.74 29.66 25.76
CA GLU A 214 42.98 30.24 25.24
C GLU A 214 43.83 29.18 24.52
N PHE A 215 44.30 29.55 23.33
CA PHE A 215 45.23 28.80 22.49
C PHE A 215 46.48 29.63 22.24
N ALA A 216 47.56 29.34 22.96
CA ALA A 216 48.76 30.14 22.93
C ALA A 216 49.81 29.65 21.92
N ASP A 217 50.78 30.51 21.64
CA ASP A 217 52.02 30.22 20.91
C ASP A 217 51.80 29.69 19.48
N LEU A 218 50.72 30.11 18.83
CA LEU A 218 50.44 29.74 17.45
C LEU A 218 51.50 30.32 16.50
N ALA A 219 51.76 29.62 15.39
CA ALA A 219 52.74 30.07 14.39
C ALA A 219 52.27 31.33 13.64
N ASP A 220 50.97 31.45 13.41
CA ASP A 220 50.33 32.60 12.79
C ASP A 220 48.84 32.67 13.17
N ALA A 221 48.18 33.75 12.77
CA ALA A 221 46.74 33.97 12.98
C ALA A 221 45.88 33.41 11.83
N GLN A 222 46.36 32.42 11.06
CA GLN A 222 45.59 31.86 9.96
C GLN A 222 44.56 30.85 10.44
N ALA A 223 43.42 30.78 9.73
CA ALA A 223 42.33 29.87 10.04
C ALA A 223 42.79 28.40 10.15
N ALA A 224 43.68 27.94 9.26
CA ALA A 224 44.19 26.58 9.28
C ALA A 224 45.05 26.29 10.53
N THR A 225 45.90 27.23 10.94
CA THR A 225 46.74 27.10 12.14
C THR A 225 45.90 27.07 13.41
N ILE A 226 44.92 27.97 13.51
CA ILE A 226 43.98 28.04 14.63
C ILE A 226 43.12 26.77 14.69
N LEU A 227 42.59 26.32 13.54
CA LEU A 227 41.80 25.10 13.43
C LEU A 227 42.59 23.89 13.92
N ALA A 228 43.82 23.71 13.43
CA ALA A 228 44.68 22.60 13.83
C ALA A 228 44.95 22.59 15.34
N ALA A 229 45.13 23.76 15.96
CA ALA A 229 45.31 23.87 17.41
C ALA A 229 44.04 23.48 18.19
N VAL A 230 42.86 23.92 17.72
CA VAL A 230 41.57 23.55 18.32
C VAL A 230 41.35 22.04 18.21
N GLU A 231 41.56 21.44 17.04
CA GLU A 231 41.39 20.00 16.82
C GLU A 231 42.40 19.16 17.60
N ALA A 232 43.64 19.63 17.77
CA ALA A 232 44.66 18.93 18.55
C ALA A 232 44.31 18.86 20.05
N LYS A 233 43.64 19.90 20.57
CA LYS A 233 43.18 19.94 21.98
C LYS A 233 41.87 19.18 22.16
N HIS A 234 40.97 19.29 21.20
CA HIS A 234 39.63 18.74 21.22
C HIS A 234 39.45 17.70 20.11
N GLU A 235 40.07 16.52 20.28
CA GLU A 235 40.12 15.46 19.26
C GLU A 235 38.71 15.02 18.79
N THR A 236 37.69 15.16 19.64
CA THR A 236 36.28 14.85 19.29
C THR A 236 35.69 15.77 18.21
N LEU A 237 36.29 16.93 17.98
CA LEU A 237 35.87 17.93 16.98
C LEU A 237 36.60 17.80 15.63
N LYS A 238 37.61 16.93 15.55
CA LYS A 238 38.50 16.81 14.39
C LYS A 238 37.76 16.49 13.10
N GLY A 239 37.99 17.31 12.06
CA GLY A 239 37.35 17.20 10.75
C GLY A 239 35.87 17.59 10.74
N LYS A 240 35.33 18.09 11.85
CA LYS A 240 33.91 18.45 11.99
C LYS A 240 33.67 19.94 12.21
N ILE A 241 34.72 20.72 12.45
CA ILE A 241 34.64 22.16 12.73
C ILE A 241 35.36 22.98 11.66
N GLN A 242 35.09 24.27 11.65
CA GLN A 242 35.76 25.26 10.82
C GLN A 242 35.90 26.60 11.57
N ILE A 243 36.86 27.42 11.14
CA ILE A 243 37.03 28.79 11.64
C ILE A 243 36.35 29.74 10.65
N THR A 244 35.32 30.46 11.08
CA THR A 244 34.51 31.32 10.19
C THR A 244 34.80 32.81 10.31
N SER A 245 35.41 33.24 11.40
CA SER A 245 35.88 34.63 11.56
C SER A 245 37.08 34.71 12.49
N ILE A 246 38.00 35.63 12.19
CA ILE A 246 39.20 35.92 12.98
C ILE A 246 39.26 37.42 13.21
N ASP A 247 39.42 37.82 14.47
CA ASP A 247 39.76 39.20 14.85
C ASP A 247 41.20 39.19 15.39
N GLU A 248 42.13 39.66 14.56
CA GLU A 248 43.55 39.73 14.94
C GLU A 248 43.87 40.83 15.96
N THR A 249 42.99 41.82 16.12
CA THR A 249 43.17 42.91 17.10
C THR A 249 42.74 42.43 18.48
N ALA A 250 41.55 41.83 18.57
CA ALA A 250 41.05 41.23 19.81
C ALA A 250 41.68 39.86 20.11
N LYS A 251 42.40 39.29 19.15
CA LYS A 251 43.02 37.96 19.22
C LYS A 251 41.99 36.87 19.53
N THR A 252 40.88 36.90 18.78
CA THR A 252 39.77 35.94 18.93
C THR A 252 39.40 35.30 17.61
N ALA A 253 38.94 34.04 17.66
CA ALA A 253 38.42 33.34 16.49
C ALA A 253 37.09 32.65 16.81
N LYS A 254 36.21 32.54 15.80
CA LYS A 254 34.92 31.85 15.90
C LYS A 254 35.03 30.45 15.32
N VAL A 255 34.76 29.45 16.16
CA VAL A 255 34.68 28.03 15.81
C VAL A 255 33.20 27.68 15.57
N GLU A 256 32.91 27.03 14.46
CA GLU A 256 31.56 26.59 14.08
C GLU A 256 31.62 25.18 13.49
N ALA A 257 30.47 24.50 13.41
CA ALA A 257 30.35 23.25 12.68
C ALA A 257 30.73 23.48 11.20
N ALA A 258 31.51 22.56 10.64
CA ALA A 258 31.87 22.60 9.22
C ALA A 258 30.63 22.36 8.34
N SER A 259 30.59 23.02 7.18
CA SER A 259 29.49 22.83 6.24
C SER A 259 29.39 21.36 5.80
N GLY A 260 28.23 20.73 6.05
CA GLY A 260 27.98 19.32 5.72
C GLY A 260 28.50 18.31 6.75
N ALA A 261 29.08 18.76 7.88
CA ALA A 261 29.39 17.87 8.99
C ALA A 261 28.10 17.41 9.69
N THR A 262 27.99 16.10 9.95
CA THR A 262 26.89 15.51 10.70
C THR A 262 27.33 15.20 12.14
N GLY A 263 26.39 15.21 13.08
CA GLY A 263 26.67 14.86 14.48
C GLY A 263 27.40 15.94 15.28
N ILE A 264 27.37 17.21 14.84
CA ILE A 264 27.96 18.35 15.53
C ILE A 264 27.11 19.61 15.33
N THR A 265 26.94 20.42 16.37
CA THR A 265 26.19 21.68 16.32
C THR A 265 26.83 22.74 17.22
N GLY A 266 26.39 23.99 17.06
CA GLY A 266 26.80 25.10 17.92
C GLY A 266 27.95 25.94 17.36
N THR A 267 28.38 26.90 18.18
CA THR A 267 29.50 27.81 17.89
C THR A 267 30.16 28.25 19.18
N GLN A 268 31.47 28.53 19.14
CA GLN A 268 32.16 29.10 20.28
C GLN A 268 33.26 30.08 19.84
N THR A 269 33.41 31.17 20.58
CA THR A 269 34.56 32.08 20.46
C THR A 269 35.70 31.60 21.35
N ILE A 270 36.89 31.52 20.76
CA ILE A 270 38.15 31.24 21.44
C ILE A 270 39.08 32.46 21.40
N LYS A 271 40.11 32.45 22.24
CA LYS A 271 41.21 33.41 22.21
C LYS A 271 42.48 32.73 21.74
N PHE A 272 43.36 33.48 21.09
CA PHE A 272 44.66 32.95 20.68
C PHE A 272 45.82 33.92 20.92
N THR A 273 47.04 33.42 21.00
CA THR A 273 48.25 34.23 20.87
C THR A 273 49.12 33.65 19.77
N VAL A 274 49.82 34.53 19.05
CA VAL A 274 50.79 34.15 18.03
C VAL A 274 52.17 34.38 18.62
N SER A 275 53.06 33.40 18.48
CA SER A 275 54.46 33.60 18.84
C SER A 275 55.00 34.72 17.98
N ASP A 276 55.37 35.85 18.59
CA ASP A 276 56.16 36.86 17.89
C ASP A 276 57.42 36.15 17.40
N SER A 277 57.50 35.93 16.09
CA SER A 277 58.75 35.55 15.48
C SER A 277 59.65 36.74 15.75
N GLU A 278 60.54 36.63 16.75
CA GLU A 278 61.56 37.64 16.97
C GLU A 278 62.22 37.90 15.61
N VAL A 279 61.93 39.06 15.03
CA VAL A 279 62.63 39.56 13.87
C VAL A 279 64.04 39.79 14.38
N LYS A 280 64.89 38.77 14.21
CA LYS A 280 66.34 38.91 14.35
C LYS A 280 66.79 39.85 13.23
N ASN A 281 66.78 41.14 13.54
CA ASN A 281 67.53 42.16 12.82
C ASN A 281 69.03 41.86 12.89
#